data_AF-A0A9E4F0R4-F1
#
_entry.id   AF-A0A9E4F0R4-F1
#
_cell.length_a   1.000
_cell.length_b   1.000
_cell.length_c   1.000
_cell.angle_alpha   90.00
_cell.angle_beta   90.00
_cell.angle_gamma   90.00
#
_symmetry.space_group_name_H-M   'P 1'
#
loop_
_entity.id
_entity.type
_entity.pdbx_description
1 polymer ?
#
loop_
_entity_poly.entity_id
_entity_poly.type
_entity_poly.pdbx_seq_one_letter_code
_entity_poly.pdbx_strand_id
1 'polypeptide(L)'
;FSGYFAGKPAYERLIFRILPEETIRVLELESGGVDFLQNAFSPDILPRFVKNKRLVIRKRLGTNFTYIGFNLSDPILSKLEVRRAIAHAIDRRPIVRFIHKGLVQEADSLLPPDHWAHQKGLPNYAHRPELAMKLLDAAGYPDPDGPGPEPRFTLVYKTSQNELGRRIATVFGHQLARVGIKMKIRSYEWGTFFGDIRNGNFQLYSLTWVGISDPDIYRYIFHSRFTPPAGLNRGRYRNARVDALLEEAQQSA
;
A
#
# COMPACT_ATOMS: atom_id res chain seq x y z
N PHE A 1 -26.16 -12.60 20.03
CA PHE A 1 -27.24 -12.06 20.91
C PHE A 1 -28.57 -12.58 20.40
N SER A 2 -29.35 -13.29 21.23
CA SER A 2 -30.60 -13.94 20.81
C SER A 2 -31.73 -12.94 20.52
N GLY A 3 -31.74 -11.78 21.20
CA GLY A 3 -32.68 -10.68 20.95
C GLY A 3 -32.21 -9.69 19.89
N TYR A 4 -31.34 -10.10 18.96
CA TYR A 4 -30.88 -9.20 17.91
C TYR A 4 -32.04 -8.78 17.01
N PHE A 5 -32.13 -7.48 16.70
CA PHE A 5 -33.30 -6.88 16.05
C PHE A 5 -33.59 -7.45 14.66
N ALA A 6 -32.58 -8.00 13.97
CA ALA A 6 -32.73 -8.67 12.68
C ALA A 6 -32.93 -10.20 12.79
N GLY A 7 -33.24 -10.70 14.00
CA GLY A 7 -33.41 -12.12 14.30
C GLY A 7 -32.16 -12.79 14.89
N LYS A 8 -32.35 -13.99 15.44
CA LYS A 8 -31.25 -14.78 16.04
C LYS A 8 -30.18 -15.08 14.98
N PRO A 9 -28.89 -14.83 15.25
CA PRO A 9 -27.80 -15.21 14.34
C PRO A 9 -27.80 -16.71 14.05
N ALA A 10 -27.41 -17.09 12.83
CA ALA A 10 -27.34 -18.48 12.39
C ALA A 10 -26.31 -19.33 13.18
N TYR A 11 -25.36 -18.68 13.84
CA TYR A 11 -24.31 -19.31 14.64
C TYR A 11 -24.34 -18.81 16.07
N GLU A 12 -24.14 -19.71 17.02
CA GLU A 12 -24.17 -19.38 18.46
C GLU A 12 -22.86 -18.77 18.95
N ARG A 13 -21.74 -19.07 18.28
CA ARG A 13 -20.40 -18.62 18.65
C ARG A 13 -19.57 -18.30 17.42
N LEU A 14 -18.77 -17.24 17.51
CA LEU A 14 -17.72 -16.90 16.57
C LEU A 14 -16.39 -16.86 17.34
N ILE A 15 -15.39 -17.60 16.87
CA ILE A 15 -14.07 -17.69 17.52
C ILE A 15 -13.02 -17.08 16.58
N PHE A 16 -12.32 -16.06 17.07
CA PHE A 16 -11.17 -15.49 16.37
C PHE A 16 -9.88 -16.12 16.92
N ARG A 17 -9.29 -17.05 16.15
CA ARG A 17 -7.98 -17.65 16.48
C ARG A 17 -6.86 -16.78 15.93
N ILE A 18 -5.97 -16.30 16.80
CA ILE A 18 -4.79 -15.52 16.40
C ILE A 18 -3.67 -16.50 16.08
N LEU A 19 -3.39 -16.67 14.78
CA LEU A 19 -2.37 -17.57 14.27
C LEU A 19 -1.37 -16.73 13.45
N PRO A 20 -0.24 -16.28 14.04
CA PRO A 20 0.69 -15.37 13.36
C PRO A 20 1.32 -15.97 12.10
N GLU A 21 1.64 -17.26 12.14
CA GLU A 21 2.32 -17.96 11.04
C GLU A 21 1.35 -18.40 9.94
N GLU A 22 1.68 -18.06 8.69
CA GLU A 22 0.86 -18.41 7.52
C GLU A 22 0.71 -19.92 7.37
N THR A 23 1.80 -20.66 7.50
CA THR A 23 1.80 -22.12 7.39
C THR A 23 0.80 -22.76 8.36
N ILE A 24 0.72 -22.25 9.59
CA ILE A 24 -0.23 -22.74 10.60
C ILE A 24 -1.66 -22.41 10.20
N ARG A 25 -1.95 -21.19 9.74
CA ARG A 25 -3.29 -20.83 9.22
C ARG A 25 -3.74 -21.76 8.09
N VAL A 26 -2.85 -22.02 7.14
CA VAL A 26 -3.12 -22.89 5.98
C VAL A 26 -3.41 -24.32 6.44
N LEU A 27 -2.60 -24.88 7.34
CA LEU A 27 -2.81 -26.24 7.87
C LEU A 27 -4.11 -26.37 8.65
N GLU A 28 -4.41 -25.39 9.50
CA GLU A 28 -5.65 -25.35 10.30
C GLU A 28 -6.90 -25.26 9.42
N LEU A 29 -6.85 -24.51 8.31
CA LEU A 29 -7.96 -24.47 7.36
C LEU A 29 -8.15 -25.82 6.65
N GLU A 30 -7.05 -26.47 6.28
CA GLU A 30 -7.12 -27.76 5.59
C GLU A 30 -7.56 -28.91 6.50
N SER A 31 -7.19 -28.87 7.78
CA SER A 31 -7.59 -29.86 8.79
C SER A 31 -9.00 -29.61 9.37
N GLY A 32 -9.58 -28.43 9.14
CA GLY A 32 -10.87 -28.02 9.70
C GLY A 32 -10.79 -27.45 11.11
N GLY A 33 -9.59 -27.09 11.60
CA GLY A 33 -9.42 -26.35 12.85
C GLY A 33 -9.75 -24.85 12.75
N VAL A 34 -9.83 -24.31 11.53
CA VAL A 34 -10.52 -23.04 11.23
C VAL A 34 -11.44 -23.21 10.03
N ASP A 35 -12.62 -22.59 10.11
CA ASP A 35 -13.63 -22.68 9.04
C ASP A 35 -13.42 -21.66 7.92
N PHE A 36 -12.69 -20.58 8.21
CA PHE A 36 -12.61 -19.40 7.35
C PHE A 36 -11.26 -18.69 7.44
N LEU A 37 -10.69 -18.36 6.27
CA LEU A 37 -9.58 -17.44 6.14
C LEU A 37 -9.91 -16.36 5.10
N GLN A 38 -9.70 -15.10 5.46
CA GLN A 38 -9.89 -13.96 4.56
C GLN A 38 -8.58 -13.19 4.40
N ASN A 39 -8.04 -13.18 3.17
CA ASN A 39 -6.83 -12.43 2.81
C ASN A 39 -5.63 -12.64 3.76
N ALA A 40 -5.62 -13.76 4.49
CA ALA A 40 -4.63 -14.10 5.50
C ALA A 40 -3.62 -15.14 4.99
N PHE A 41 -3.43 -15.22 3.67
CA PHE A 41 -2.52 -16.15 3.02
C PHE A 41 -1.91 -15.53 1.76
N SER A 42 -0.70 -15.94 1.42
CA SER A 42 0.00 -15.55 0.20
C SER A 42 -0.72 -16.10 -1.04
N PRO A 43 -0.76 -15.33 -2.14
CA PRO A 43 -1.21 -15.81 -3.45
C PRO A 43 -0.58 -17.15 -3.90
N ASP A 44 0.64 -17.45 -3.43
CA ASP A 44 1.35 -18.71 -3.73
C ASP A 44 0.64 -19.95 -3.14
N ILE A 45 -0.23 -19.80 -2.13
CA ILE A 45 -1.01 -20.89 -1.52
C ILE A 45 -2.23 -21.26 -2.37
N LEU A 46 -2.70 -20.36 -3.25
CA LEU A 46 -3.96 -20.56 -3.97
C LEU A 46 -4.03 -21.89 -4.77
N PRO A 47 -2.99 -22.33 -5.50
CA PRO A 47 -3.01 -23.62 -6.19
C PRO A 47 -3.22 -24.82 -5.27
N ARG A 48 -2.74 -24.75 -4.01
CA ARG A 48 -2.96 -25.78 -2.99
C ARG A 48 -4.42 -25.83 -2.57
N PHE A 49 -5.02 -24.67 -2.30
CA PHE A 49 -6.44 -24.59 -1.93
C PHE A 49 -7.38 -25.02 -3.05
N VAL A 50 -7.07 -24.69 -4.31
CA VAL A 50 -7.89 -25.10 -5.47
C VAL A 50 -7.95 -26.64 -5.60
N LYS A 51 -6.88 -27.34 -5.21
CA LYS A 51 -6.83 -28.82 -5.25
C LYS A 51 -7.58 -29.47 -4.08
N ASN A 52 -7.84 -28.74 -3.00
CA ASN A 52 -8.54 -29.27 -1.84
C ASN A 52 -10.05 -29.18 -2.02
N LYS A 53 -10.70 -30.32 -2.31
CA LYS A 53 -12.15 -30.41 -2.57
C LYS A 53 -13.04 -30.02 -1.37
N ARG A 54 -12.49 -29.91 -0.16
CA ARG A 54 -13.23 -29.45 1.03
C ARG A 54 -13.36 -27.93 1.12
N LEU A 55 -12.56 -27.19 0.33
CA LEU A 55 -12.49 -25.74 0.41
C LEU A 55 -13.30 -25.08 -0.71
N VAL A 56 -14.01 -24.02 -0.35
CA VAL A 56 -14.69 -23.14 -1.29
C VAL A 56 -13.92 -21.82 -1.37
N ILE A 57 -13.42 -21.50 -2.56
CA ILE A 57 -12.72 -20.23 -2.80
C ILE A 57 -13.71 -19.21 -3.33
N ARG A 58 -13.88 -18.11 -2.60
CA ARG A 58 -14.67 -16.95 -3.04
C ARG A 58 -13.74 -15.79 -3.38
N LYS A 59 -13.89 -15.25 -4.59
CA LYS A 59 -13.16 -14.05 -5.05
C LYS A 59 -14.16 -12.92 -5.28
N ARG A 60 -13.78 -11.71 -4.86
CA ARG A 60 -14.54 -10.47 -5.05
C ARG A 60 -13.55 -9.35 -5.32
N LEU A 61 -14.01 -8.31 -6.01
CA LEU A 61 -13.27 -7.05 -6.06
C LEU A 61 -13.18 -6.51 -4.63
N GLY A 62 -11.98 -6.11 -4.24
CA GLY A 62 -11.71 -5.55 -2.92
C GLY A 62 -11.74 -4.03 -2.96
N THR A 63 -12.14 -3.42 -1.86
CA THR A 63 -12.09 -1.97 -1.63
C THR A 63 -10.79 -1.53 -0.95
N ASN A 64 -9.72 -2.30 -1.17
CA ASN A 64 -8.42 -2.07 -0.55
C ASN A 64 -7.50 -1.32 -1.52
N PHE A 65 -6.70 -0.40 -0.99
CA PHE A 65 -5.70 0.34 -1.76
C PHE A 65 -4.33 0.23 -1.07
N THR A 66 -3.38 -0.41 -1.76
CA THR A 66 -1.99 -0.54 -1.29
C THR A 66 -1.11 0.51 -1.96
N TYR A 67 -0.30 1.20 -1.17
CA TYR A 67 0.45 2.38 -1.63
C TYR A 67 1.82 2.50 -0.99
N ILE A 68 2.70 3.27 -1.63
CA ILE A 68 3.91 3.81 -1.01
C ILE A 68 3.57 5.19 -0.44
N GLY A 69 3.76 5.38 0.86
CA GLY A 69 3.66 6.67 1.52
C GLY A 69 5.01 7.40 1.48
N PHE A 70 4.96 8.70 1.21
CA PHE A 70 6.11 9.60 1.23
C PHE A 70 6.02 10.52 2.45
N ASN A 71 7.13 10.74 3.15
CA ASN A 71 7.22 11.80 4.15
C ASN A 71 7.60 13.11 3.47
N LEU A 72 6.67 14.06 3.36
CA LEU A 72 6.91 15.30 2.63
C LEU A 72 7.64 16.38 3.45
N SER A 73 7.92 16.09 4.72
CA SER A 73 8.86 16.88 5.53
C SER A 73 10.32 16.49 5.30
N ASP A 74 10.61 15.40 4.59
CA ASP A 74 11.97 15.03 4.20
C ASP A 74 12.46 15.94 3.04
N PRO A 75 13.66 16.53 3.11
CA PRO A 75 14.15 17.46 2.08
C PRO A 75 14.25 16.87 0.67
N ILE A 76 14.50 15.56 0.53
CA ILE A 76 14.58 14.87 -0.76
C ILE A 76 13.17 14.62 -1.28
N LEU A 77 12.28 14.11 -0.42
CA LEU A 77 10.92 13.71 -0.81
C LEU A 77 9.92 14.87 -0.89
N SER A 78 10.27 16.05 -0.36
CA SER A 78 9.48 17.29 -0.51
C SER A 78 9.46 17.78 -1.96
N LYS A 79 10.51 17.48 -2.75
CA LYS A 79 10.60 17.81 -4.18
C LYS A 79 9.65 16.95 -5.01
N LEU A 80 8.81 17.59 -5.82
CA LEU A 80 7.81 16.91 -6.64
C LEU A 80 8.45 16.00 -7.69
N GLU A 81 9.56 16.47 -8.26
CA GLU A 81 10.34 15.81 -9.30
C GLU A 81 10.88 14.46 -8.81
N VAL A 82 11.36 14.40 -7.56
CA VAL A 82 11.83 13.14 -6.95
C VAL A 82 10.68 12.15 -6.78
N ARG A 83 9.50 12.60 -6.30
CA ARG A 83 8.34 11.71 -6.16
C ARG A 83 7.85 11.18 -7.51
N ARG A 84 7.83 12.03 -8.53
CA ARG A 84 7.51 11.64 -9.91
C ARG A 84 8.55 10.68 -10.48
N ALA A 85 9.83 10.90 -10.20
CA ALA A 85 10.89 9.99 -10.62
C ALA A 85 10.70 8.60 -10.01
N ILE A 86 10.45 8.52 -8.70
CA ILE A 86 10.15 7.24 -8.02
C ILE A 86 8.93 6.54 -8.64
N ALA A 87 7.86 7.29 -8.94
CA ALA A 87 6.67 6.73 -9.57
C ALA A 87 6.94 6.18 -10.98
N HIS A 88 7.72 6.89 -11.80
CA HIS A 88 8.11 6.42 -13.14
C HIS A 88 9.16 5.31 -13.13
N ALA A 89 10.00 5.23 -12.09
CA ALA A 89 11.02 4.19 -11.95
C ALA A 89 10.43 2.82 -11.59
N ILE A 90 9.24 2.77 -11.00
CA ILE A 90 8.62 1.53 -10.54
C ILE A 90 7.75 0.91 -11.65
N ASP A 91 8.05 -0.32 -12.04
CA ASP A 91 7.17 -1.16 -12.84
C ASP A 91 6.32 -2.06 -11.94
N ARG A 92 5.01 -1.78 -11.91
CA ARG A 92 4.04 -2.52 -11.10
C ARG A 92 3.59 -3.82 -11.75
N ARG A 93 3.73 -3.97 -13.07
CA ARG A 93 3.22 -5.14 -13.82
C ARG A 93 3.85 -6.45 -13.35
N PRO A 94 5.18 -6.55 -13.13
CA PRO A 94 5.78 -7.76 -12.57
C PRO A 94 5.28 -8.09 -11.17
N ILE A 95 5.03 -7.08 -10.33
CA ILE A 95 4.51 -7.27 -8.97
C ILE A 95 3.11 -7.88 -9.03
N VAL A 96 2.23 -7.30 -9.85
CA VAL A 96 0.87 -7.83 -10.08
C VAL A 96 0.91 -9.27 -10.62
N ARG A 97 1.73 -9.51 -11.64
CA ARG A 97 1.80 -10.82 -12.32
C ARG A 97 2.43 -11.91 -11.45
N PHE A 98 3.61 -11.66 -10.89
CA PHE A 98 4.44 -12.71 -10.30
C PHE A 98 4.29 -12.85 -8.79
N ILE A 99 4.12 -11.73 -8.08
CA ILE A 99 3.95 -11.72 -6.63
C ILE A 99 2.48 -11.91 -6.28
N HIS A 100 1.58 -11.13 -6.88
CA HIS A 100 0.14 -11.23 -6.62
C HIS A 100 -0.60 -12.28 -7.45
N LYS A 101 0.06 -12.95 -8.41
CA LYS A 101 -0.56 -13.96 -9.30
C LYS A 101 -1.80 -13.46 -10.04
N GLY A 102 -1.83 -12.17 -10.39
CA GLY A 102 -2.99 -11.53 -11.03
C GLY A 102 -4.24 -11.41 -10.15
N LEU A 103 -4.12 -11.57 -8.83
CA LEU A 103 -5.24 -11.42 -7.89
C LEU A 103 -5.51 -9.96 -7.50
N VAL A 104 -4.68 -9.03 -7.98
CA VAL A 104 -4.83 -7.59 -7.78
C VAL A 104 -4.73 -6.88 -9.14
N GLN A 105 -5.16 -5.63 -9.18
CA GLN A 105 -5.03 -4.76 -10.35
C GLN A 105 -4.14 -3.56 -10.03
N GLU A 106 -3.58 -2.94 -11.05
CA GLU A 106 -2.88 -1.67 -10.89
C GLU A 106 -3.87 -0.58 -10.48
N ALA A 107 -3.56 0.16 -9.43
CA ALA A 107 -4.37 1.28 -8.99
C ALA A 107 -3.96 2.57 -9.74
N ASP A 108 -4.94 3.33 -10.19
CA ASP A 108 -4.79 4.66 -10.79
C ASP A 108 -5.33 5.78 -9.88
N SER A 109 -6.17 5.42 -8.91
CA SER A 109 -6.73 6.29 -7.88
C SER A 109 -6.87 5.54 -6.55
N LEU A 110 -7.10 6.28 -5.47
CA LEU A 110 -7.42 5.71 -4.15
C LEU A 110 -8.77 4.99 -4.15
N LEU A 111 -9.73 5.51 -4.90
CA LEU A 111 -11.04 4.90 -5.10
C LEU A 111 -10.96 3.89 -6.25
N PRO A 112 -11.40 2.63 -6.04
CA PRO A 112 -11.34 1.60 -7.06
C PRO A 112 -12.27 1.92 -8.25
N PRO A 113 -12.06 1.32 -9.43
CA PRO A 113 -12.82 1.63 -10.65
C PRO A 113 -14.33 1.44 -10.57
N ASP A 114 -14.82 0.61 -9.63
CA ASP A 114 -16.23 0.33 -9.37
C ASP A 114 -16.87 1.28 -8.35
N HIS A 115 -16.09 2.18 -7.73
CA HIS A 115 -16.59 3.16 -6.79
C HIS A 115 -17.32 4.30 -7.53
N TRP A 116 -18.49 4.72 -7.01
CA TRP A 116 -19.34 5.73 -7.66
C TRP A 116 -18.64 7.09 -7.89
N ALA A 117 -17.75 7.48 -6.98
CA ALA A 117 -16.92 8.69 -7.09
C ALA A 117 -15.55 8.49 -7.77
N HIS A 118 -15.31 7.37 -8.45
CA HIS A 118 -14.05 7.13 -9.16
C HIS A 118 -13.93 8.03 -10.41
N GLN A 119 -12.81 8.75 -10.52
CA GLN A 119 -12.50 9.57 -11.68
C GLN A 119 -11.65 8.81 -12.69
N LYS A 120 -12.19 8.61 -13.90
CA LYS A 120 -11.46 8.00 -15.02
C LYS A 120 -10.52 8.99 -15.69
N GLY A 121 -9.47 8.47 -16.34
CA GLY A 121 -8.57 9.25 -17.17
C GLY A 121 -7.60 10.16 -16.40
N LEU A 122 -7.37 9.87 -15.11
CA LEU A 122 -6.34 10.57 -14.35
C LEU A 122 -4.95 10.34 -14.96
N PRO A 123 -4.04 11.33 -14.88
CA PRO A 123 -2.66 11.14 -15.30
C PRO A 123 -2.01 9.94 -14.59
N ASN A 124 -1.42 9.04 -15.36
CA ASN A 124 -0.74 7.85 -14.86
C ASN A 124 0.80 8.04 -14.91
N TYR A 125 1.49 7.39 -13.99
CA TYR A 125 2.94 7.28 -13.95
C TYR A 125 3.38 5.98 -14.63
N ALA A 126 3.34 5.96 -15.97
CA ALA A 126 3.84 4.82 -16.73
C ALA A 126 5.33 4.56 -16.44
N HIS A 127 5.75 3.29 -16.43
CA HIS A 127 7.14 2.92 -16.20
C HIS A 127 8.06 3.52 -17.28
N ARG A 128 8.87 4.52 -16.89
CA ARG A 128 9.76 5.30 -17.75
C ARG A 128 11.05 5.66 -17.00
N PRO A 129 11.99 4.70 -16.83
CA PRO A 129 13.24 4.92 -16.09
C PRO A 129 14.07 6.10 -16.61
N GLU A 130 14.07 6.34 -17.92
CA GLU A 130 14.81 7.43 -18.55
C GLU A 130 14.24 8.79 -18.16
N LEU A 131 12.91 8.88 -18.05
CA LEU A 131 12.25 10.08 -17.53
C LEU A 131 12.54 10.26 -16.03
N ALA A 132 12.57 9.16 -15.26
CA ALA A 132 12.91 9.22 -13.85
C ALA A 132 14.33 9.79 -13.62
N MET A 133 15.33 9.34 -14.38
CA MET A 133 16.70 9.88 -14.29
C MET A 133 16.74 11.38 -14.59
N LYS A 134 16.09 11.82 -15.69
CA LYS A 134 16.00 13.25 -16.04
C LYS A 134 15.34 14.10 -14.95
N LEU A 135 14.28 13.58 -14.32
CA LEU A 135 13.61 14.25 -13.21
C LEU A 135 14.53 14.36 -11.98
N LEU A 136 15.37 13.36 -11.70
CA LEU A 136 16.34 13.39 -10.61
C LEU A 136 17.47 14.40 -10.87
N ASP A 137 17.97 14.46 -12.12
CA ASP A 137 18.94 15.48 -12.53
C ASP A 137 18.37 16.89 -12.32
N ALA A 138 17.16 17.14 -12.83
CA ALA A 138 16.46 18.43 -12.68
C ALA A 138 16.16 18.78 -11.22
N ALA A 139 16.02 17.78 -10.35
CA ALA A 139 15.83 17.97 -8.91
C ALA A 139 17.14 18.27 -8.15
N GLY A 140 18.29 18.32 -8.85
CA GLY A 140 19.61 18.58 -8.26
C GLY A 140 20.28 17.33 -7.68
N TYR A 141 19.92 16.13 -8.16
CA TYR A 141 20.57 14.87 -7.79
C TYR A 141 21.16 14.21 -9.03
N PRO A 142 22.19 14.80 -9.66
CA PRO A 142 22.81 14.24 -10.85
C PRO A 142 23.42 12.86 -10.56
N ASP A 143 23.59 12.06 -11.62
CA ASP A 143 24.28 10.78 -11.53
C ASP A 143 25.74 10.97 -11.12
N PRO A 144 26.21 10.40 -9.99
CA PRO A 144 27.58 10.62 -9.54
C PRO A 144 28.61 9.85 -10.38
N ASP A 145 28.26 8.68 -10.91
CA ASP A 145 29.21 7.79 -11.61
C ASP A 145 28.60 7.03 -12.80
N GLY A 146 27.37 7.35 -13.21
CA GLY A 146 26.73 6.79 -14.40
C GLY A 146 26.35 5.32 -14.18
N PRO A 147 26.90 4.35 -14.94
CA PRO A 147 26.62 2.93 -14.72
C PRO A 147 27.32 2.34 -13.47
N GLY A 148 28.01 3.15 -12.68
CA GLY A 148 28.70 2.71 -11.48
C GLY A 148 27.75 2.44 -10.29
N PRO A 149 28.30 1.98 -9.15
CA PRO A 149 27.51 1.59 -7.99
C PRO A 149 27.08 2.75 -7.08
N GLU A 150 27.59 3.97 -7.30
CA GLU A 150 27.36 5.09 -6.38
C GLU A 150 25.94 5.65 -6.55
N PRO A 151 25.11 5.66 -5.50
CA PRO A 151 23.77 6.19 -5.62
C PRO A 151 23.76 7.72 -5.56
N ARG A 152 22.84 8.34 -6.31
CA ARG A 152 22.49 9.77 -6.21
C ARG A 152 22.12 10.16 -4.77
N PHE A 153 21.42 9.26 -4.08
CA PHE A 153 21.12 9.35 -2.65
C PHE A 153 20.56 8.02 -2.12
N THR A 154 20.43 7.93 -0.81
CA THR A 154 19.83 6.78 -0.12
C THR A 154 18.52 7.17 0.56
N LEU A 155 17.47 6.36 0.37
CA LEU A 155 16.20 6.46 1.10
C LEU A 155 16.00 5.25 2.02
N VAL A 156 15.43 5.50 3.20
CA VAL A 156 14.97 4.45 4.13
C VAL A 156 13.52 4.11 3.83
N TYR A 157 13.29 2.83 3.51
CA TYR A 157 11.96 2.28 3.28
C TYR A 157 11.56 1.39 4.45
N LYS A 158 10.45 1.71 5.12
CA LYS A 158 9.93 0.93 6.24
C LYS A 158 8.78 0.02 5.81
N THR A 159 8.78 -1.21 6.30
CA THR A 159 7.69 -2.17 6.14
C THR A 159 7.50 -2.99 7.40
N SER A 160 6.40 -3.72 7.51
CA SER A 160 6.26 -4.75 8.53
C SER A 160 7.06 -6.01 8.18
N GLN A 161 7.12 -6.96 9.11
CA GLN A 161 7.71 -8.29 8.90
C GLN A 161 6.91 -9.21 7.95
N ASN A 162 5.76 -8.74 7.43
CA ASN A 162 4.98 -9.50 6.45
C ASN A 162 5.82 -9.84 5.21
N GLU A 163 5.91 -11.14 4.89
CA GLU A 163 6.75 -11.64 3.80
C GLU A 163 6.41 -11.04 2.44
N LEU A 164 5.12 -10.93 2.12
CA LEU A 164 4.67 -10.37 0.85
C LEU A 164 5.14 -8.92 0.71
N GLY A 165 4.98 -8.10 1.76
CA GLY A 165 5.46 -6.72 1.81
C GLY A 165 6.97 -6.61 1.65
N ARG A 166 7.75 -7.51 2.28
CA ARG A 166 9.22 -7.54 2.14
C ARG A 166 9.66 -7.90 0.73
N ARG A 167 9.03 -8.89 0.09
CA ARG A 167 9.30 -9.26 -1.31
C ARG A 167 9.04 -8.09 -2.26
N ILE A 168 7.92 -7.38 -2.08
CA ILE A 168 7.59 -6.19 -2.88
C ILE A 168 8.63 -5.08 -2.64
N ALA A 169 9.03 -4.84 -1.39
CA ALA A 169 10.06 -3.85 -1.06
C ALA A 169 11.40 -4.18 -1.73
N THR A 170 11.81 -5.45 -1.78
CA THR A 170 13.03 -5.86 -2.50
C THR A 170 12.93 -5.56 -4.00
N VAL A 171 11.78 -5.78 -4.62
CA VAL A 171 11.56 -5.42 -6.04
C VAL A 171 11.67 -3.91 -6.24
N PHE A 172 11.07 -3.09 -5.36
CA PHE A 172 11.24 -1.63 -5.40
C PHE A 172 12.71 -1.22 -5.27
N GLY A 173 13.45 -1.81 -4.33
CA GLY A 173 14.87 -1.51 -4.14
C GLY A 173 15.70 -1.79 -5.39
N HIS A 174 15.46 -2.92 -6.06
CA HIS A 174 16.13 -3.26 -7.31
C HIS A 174 15.73 -2.33 -8.48
N GLN A 175 14.45 -1.96 -8.60
CA GLN A 175 14.00 -1.04 -9.65
C GLN A 175 14.52 0.38 -9.43
N LEU A 176 14.54 0.87 -8.19
CA LEU A 176 15.04 2.20 -7.83
C LEU A 176 16.56 2.31 -7.97
N ALA A 177 17.31 1.24 -7.72
CA ALA A 177 18.75 1.22 -7.94
C ALA A 177 19.13 1.52 -9.40
N ARG A 178 18.30 1.11 -10.37
CA ARG A 178 18.53 1.37 -11.81
C ARG A 178 18.46 2.84 -12.22
N VAL A 179 17.91 3.70 -11.35
CA VAL A 179 17.85 5.14 -11.56
C VAL A 179 18.71 5.88 -10.52
N GLY A 180 19.64 5.18 -9.88
CA GLY A 180 20.58 5.75 -8.91
C GLY A 180 20.00 6.00 -7.51
N ILE A 181 18.83 5.45 -7.16
CA ILE A 181 18.25 5.58 -5.82
C ILE A 181 18.51 4.32 -5.01
N LYS A 182 19.38 4.40 -3.99
CA LYS A 182 19.61 3.28 -3.07
C LYS A 182 18.50 3.23 -2.02
N MET A 183 17.85 2.08 -1.89
CA MET A 183 16.79 1.89 -0.90
C MET A 183 17.26 0.98 0.25
N LYS A 184 17.34 1.53 1.47
CA LYS A 184 17.61 0.78 2.71
C LYS A 184 16.29 0.30 3.30
N ILE A 185 15.99 -0.98 3.08
CA ILE A 185 14.77 -1.61 3.60
C ILE A 185 14.94 -1.91 5.10
N ARG A 186 13.98 -1.48 5.92
CA ARG A 186 13.90 -1.80 7.35
C ARG A 186 12.53 -2.41 7.65
N SER A 187 12.54 -3.65 8.14
CA SER A 187 11.32 -4.35 8.55
C SER A 187 11.21 -4.40 10.06
N TYR A 188 10.02 -4.09 10.60
CA TYR A 188 9.75 -4.12 12.03
C TYR A 188 8.50 -4.95 12.35
N GLU A 189 8.37 -5.36 13.61
CA GLU A 189 7.09 -5.84 14.16
C GLU A 189 6.01 -4.75 13.95
N TRP A 190 4.75 -5.16 13.73
CA TRP A 190 3.66 -4.28 13.32
C TRP A 190 3.45 -3.07 14.25
N GLY A 191 3.45 -3.27 15.56
CA GLY A 191 3.28 -2.20 16.54
C GLY A 191 4.38 -1.13 16.42
N THR A 192 5.63 -1.57 16.31
CA THR A 192 6.78 -0.68 16.09
C THR A 192 6.68 0.04 14.74
N PHE A 193 6.43 -0.70 13.66
CA PHE A 193 6.31 -0.15 12.31
C PHE A 193 5.22 0.92 12.23
N PHE A 194 4.03 0.62 12.76
CA PHE A 194 2.91 1.54 12.73
C PHE A 194 3.13 2.74 13.66
N GLY A 195 3.80 2.53 14.80
CA GLY A 195 4.26 3.59 15.69
C GLY A 195 5.14 4.61 14.96
N ASP A 196 6.14 4.13 14.21
CA ASP A 196 7.01 4.98 13.40
C ASP A 196 6.23 5.81 12.37
N ILE A 197 5.24 5.21 11.70
CA ILE A 197 4.40 5.92 10.72
C ILE A 197 3.57 7.02 11.39
N ARG A 198 2.97 6.77 12.56
CA ARG A 198 2.22 7.82 13.29
C ARG A 198 3.13 8.97 13.71
N ASN A 199 4.35 8.66 14.13
CA ASN A 199 5.31 9.64 14.62
C ASN A 199 6.06 10.38 13.50
N GLY A 200 5.98 9.91 12.24
CA GLY A 200 6.73 10.48 11.12
C GLY A 200 8.16 10.00 10.97
N ASN A 201 8.53 8.94 11.67
CA ASN A 201 9.88 8.40 11.67
C ASN A 201 10.10 7.52 10.43
N PHE A 202 9.95 8.08 9.23
CA PHE A 202 10.12 7.36 7.97
C PHE A 202 10.44 8.33 6.83
N GLN A 203 11.02 7.80 5.74
CA GLN A 203 11.07 8.51 4.45
C GLN A 203 10.03 7.89 3.51
N LEU A 204 10.12 6.57 3.29
CA LEU A 204 9.14 5.79 2.56
C LEU A 204 8.55 4.69 3.44
N TYR A 205 7.29 4.31 3.18
CA TYR A 205 6.69 3.09 3.73
C TYR A 205 5.67 2.49 2.76
N SER A 206 5.27 1.23 2.94
CA SER A 206 4.05 0.69 2.33
C SER A 206 2.97 0.34 3.35
N LEU A 207 1.74 0.70 3.04
CA LEU A 207 0.55 0.27 3.78
C LEU A 207 -0.61 0.00 2.82
N THR A 208 -1.67 -0.54 3.40
CA THR A 208 -2.95 -0.73 2.74
C THR A 208 -4.04 0.01 3.51
N TRP A 209 -4.81 0.84 2.81
CA TRP A 209 -6.12 1.27 3.27
C TRP A 209 -7.12 0.15 2.99
N VAL A 210 -7.93 -0.21 3.99
CA VAL A 210 -8.85 -1.35 3.93
C VAL A 210 -10.27 -0.81 4.03
N GLY A 211 -11.17 -1.34 3.20
CA GLY A 211 -12.60 -1.02 3.31
C GLY A 211 -12.95 0.40 2.85
N ILE A 212 -12.31 0.91 1.78
CA ILE A 212 -12.63 2.23 1.25
C ILE A 212 -14.01 2.20 0.59
N SER A 213 -15.01 2.75 1.29
CA SER A 213 -16.40 2.80 0.83
C SER A 213 -16.90 4.23 0.58
N ASP A 214 -16.17 5.23 1.06
CA ASP A 214 -16.61 6.62 1.09
C ASP A 214 -15.49 7.53 0.55
N PRO A 215 -15.78 8.48 -0.37
CA PRO A 215 -14.77 9.38 -0.91
C PRO A 215 -14.16 10.33 0.13
N ASP A 216 -14.79 10.53 1.29
CA ASP A 216 -14.28 11.35 2.38
C ASP A 216 -12.93 10.83 2.95
N ILE A 217 -12.54 9.60 2.60
CA ILE A 217 -11.18 9.10 2.84
C ILE A 217 -10.11 10.08 2.34
N TYR A 218 -10.34 10.81 1.22
CA TYR A 218 -9.41 11.80 0.70
C TYR A 218 -9.15 12.93 1.69
N ARG A 219 -10.17 13.35 2.44
CA ARG A 219 -10.05 14.39 3.47
C ARG A 219 -9.15 13.91 4.61
N TYR A 220 -9.39 12.70 5.12
CA TYR A 220 -8.58 12.13 6.20
C TYR A 220 -7.10 11.97 5.83
N ILE A 221 -6.78 11.67 4.57
CA ILE A 221 -5.41 11.36 4.15
C ILE A 221 -4.64 12.54 3.54
N PHE A 222 -5.32 13.55 2.99
CA PHE A 222 -4.64 14.66 2.29
C PHE A 222 -4.91 16.04 2.88
N HIS A 223 -5.99 16.24 3.62
CA HIS A 223 -6.22 17.56 4.20
C HIS A 223 -5.15 17.85 5.27
N SER A 224 -4.53 19.03 5.19
CA SER A 224 -3.46 19.47 6.08
C SER A 224 -3.82 19.42 7.57
N ARG A 225 -5.08 19.67 7.94
CA ARG A 225 -5.57 19.60 9.33
C ARG A 225 -5.52 18.19 9.94
N PHE A 226 -5.51 17.16 9.09
CA PHE A 226 -5.42 15.75 9.50
C PHE A 226 -3.98 15.24 9.55
N THR A 227 -2.99 16.13 9.61
CA THR A 227 -1.60 15.72 9.88
C THR A 227 -1.52 15.08 11.28
N PRO A 228 -0.86 13.92 11.47
CA PRO A 228 -0.64 13.37 12.81
C PRO A 228 -0.05 14.40 13.79
N PRO A 229 -0.50 14.41 15.07
CA PRO A 229 -1.38 13.41 15.71
C PRO A 229 -2.88 13.63 15.45
N ALA A 230 -3.29 14.71 14.76
CA ALA A 230 -4.69 15.06 14.57
C ALA A 230 -5.44 14.19 13.54
N GLY A 231 -4.73 13.42 12.70
CA GLY A 231 -5.40 12.60 11.69
C GLY A 231 -4.51 11.62 10.93
N LEU A 232 -4.96 11.25 9.72
CA LEU A 232 -4.41 10.17 8.90
C LEU A 232 -3.54 10.63 7.73
N ASN A 233 -3.27 11.94 7.59
CA ASN A 233 -2.33 12.52 6.63
C ASN A 233 -0.88 12.27 7.08
N ARG A 234 -0.52 10.99 7.10
CA ARG A 234 0.77 10.47 7.57
C ARG A 234 1.95 11.08 6.79
N GLY A 235 1.74 11.38 5.51
CA GLY A 235 2.75 11.98 4.65
C GLY A 235 3.01 13.47 4.88
N ARG A 236 2.25 14.14 5.76
CA ARG A 236 2.37 15.59 6.04
C ARG A 236 2.14 16.44 4.79
N TYR A 237 1.24 15.99 3.92
CA TYR A 237 0.86 16.73 2.72
C TYR A 237 0.15 18.04 3.12
N ARG A 238 0.54 19.13 2.46
CA ARG A 238 -0.08 20.44 2.64
C ARG A 238 -0.24 21.10 1.29
N ASN A 239 -1.47 21.42 0.94
CA ASN A 239 -1.79 22.15 -0.28
C ASN A 239 -3.12 22.87 -0.07
N ALA A 240 -3.09 24.20 -0.02
CA ALA A 240 -4.26 25.02 0.28
C ALA A 240 -5.40 24.82 -0.73
N ARG A 241 -5.09 24.55 -2.01
CA ARG A 241 -6.10 24.25 -3.03
C ARG A 241 -6.77 22.91 -2.77
N VAL A 242 -6.01 21.89 -2.36
CA VAL A 242 -6.57 20.58 -2.01
C VAL A 242 -7.41 20.68 -0.74
N ASP A 243 -6.96 21.42 0.27
CA ASP A 243 -7.74 21.67 1.49
C ASP A 243 -9.10 22.30 1.15
N ALA A 244 -9.11 23.37 0.36
CA ALA A 244 -10.35 24.05 -0.05
C ALA A 244 -11.31 23.12 -0.83
N LEU A 245 -10.80 22.32 -1.77
CA LEU A 245 -11.62 21.37 -2.53
C LEU A 245 -12.23 20.28 -1.63
N LEU A 246 -11.49 19.83 -0.60
CA LEU A 246 -11.98 18.82 0.34
C LEU A 246 -13.02 19.40 1.31
N GLU A 247 -12.88 20.67 1.69
CA GLU A 247 -13.87 21.38 2.50
C GLU A 247 -15.16 21.65 1.70
N GLU A 248 -15.06 22.05 0.43
CA GLU A 248 -16.20 22.25 -0.47
C GLU A 248 -16.98 20.95 -0.72
N ALA A 249 -16.26 19.85 -0.97
CA ALA A 249 -16.87 18.53 -1.14
C ALA A 249 -17.65 18.08 0.11
N GLN A 250 -17.18 18.42 1.31
CA GLN A 250 -17.87 18.10 2.56
C GLN A 250 -19.18 18.88 2.74
N GLN A 251 -19.25 20.12 2.23
CA GLN A 251 -20.44 20.97 2.33
C GLN A 251 -21.50 20.64 1.28
N SER A 252 -21.10 19.99 0.19
CA SER A 252 -21.96 19.69 -0.96
C SER A 252 -22.56 18.27 -0.92
N ALA A 253 -22.22 17.47 0.09
CA ALA A 253 -22.63 16.08 0.28
C ALA A 253 -23.86 15.94 1.20
#